data_AF-A0A7G5DJ74-F1
#
_entry.id   AF-A0A7G5DJ74-F1
#
_cell.length_a   1.000
_cell.length_b   1.000
_cell.length_c   1.000
_cell.angle_alpha   90.00
_cell.angle_beta   90.00
_cell.angle_gamma   90.00
#
_symmetry.space_group_name_H-M   'P 1'
#
loop_
_entity.id
_entity.type
_entity.pdbx_description
1 polymer ?
#
loop_
_entity_poly.entity_id
_entity_poly.type
_entity_poly.pdbx_seq_one_letter_code
_entity_poly.pdbx_strand_id
1 'polypeptide(L)'
;MRLNILWLDCTAAALAGLVVLSFSAQLSDWYAAPEALLRFIGAVNIAYACYSFFLAARTRRSEISIGLLAWANGAWAVVCLCIAALLVQTLSPLGFIHIVGEAAFVGGLARIEWRWRKQLTMAT
;
A
#
# COMPACT_ATOMS: atom_id res chain seq x y z
N MET A 1 -2.51 1.58 -21.33
CA MET A 1 -2.51 0.69 -20.13
C MET A 1 -1.42 1.02 -19.09
N ARG A 2 -0.31 1.73 -19.43
CA ARG A 2 0.82 1.97 -18.51
C ARG A 2 0.67 3.15 -17.53
N LEU A 3 -0.05 4.21 -17.92
CA LEU A 3 -0.40 5.34 -17.02
C LEU A 3 -1.20 4.90 -15.79
N ASN A 4 -2.02 3.85 -15.94
CA ASN A 4 -2.97 3.47 -14.92
C ASN A 4 -2.32 2.85 -13.69
N ILE A 5 -1.08 2.35 -13.76
CA ILE A 5 -0.49 1.60 -12.64
C ILE A 5 -0.14 2.53 -11.48
N LEU A 6 0.57 3.65 -11.72
CA LEU A 6 0.90 4.60 -10.66
C LEU A 6 -0.37 5.27 -10.11
N TRP A 7 -1.33 5.60 -11.00
CA TRP A 7 -2.61 6.15 -10.58
C TRP A 7 -3.43 5.14 -9.77
N LEU A 8 -3.39 3.85 -10.12
CA LEU A 8 -4.03 2.77 -9.36
C LEU A 8 -3.37 2.62 -7.99
N ASP A 9 -2.04 2.59 -7.93
CA ASP A 9 -1.27 2.48 -6.69
C ASP A 9 -1.59 3.64 -5.73
N CYS A 10 -1.50 4.88 -6.20
CA CYS A 10 -1.76 6.04 -5.35
C CYS A 10 -3.24 6.16 -4.93
N THR A 11 -4.19 5.83 -5.82
CA THR A 11 -5.62 5.85 -5.46
C THR A 11 -5.98 4.71 -4.51
N ALA A 12 -5.43 3.51 -4.71
CA ALA A 12 -5.62 2.39 -3.79
C ALA A 12 -5.06 2.71 -2.41
N ALA A 13 -3.82 3.21 -2.33
CA ALA A 13 -3.21 3.60 -1.06
C ALA A 13 -3.99 4.73 -0.37
N ALA A 14 -4.47 5.74 -1.11
CA ALA A 14 -5.28 6.82 -0.53
C ALA A 14 -6.62 6.32 0.00
N LEU A 15 -7.32 5.48 -0.76
CA LEU A 15 -8.59 4.91 -0.33
C LEU A 15 -8.40 4.00 0.88
N ALA A 16 -7.41 3.11 0.87
CA ALA A 16 -7.08 2.27 2.00
C ALA A 16 -6.75 3.11 3.23
N GLY A 17 -5.87 4.09 3.09
CA GLY A 17 -5.49 5.00 4.17
C GLY A 17 -6.68 5.77 4.74
N LEU A 18 -7.52 6.35 3.88
CA LEU A 18 -8.68 7.11 4.29
C LEU A 18 -9.72 6.24 5.01
N VAL A 19 -10.02 5.06 4.47
CA VAL A 19 -10.96 4.11 5.07
C VAL A 19 -10.43 3.64 6.42
N VAL A 20 -9.17 3.20 6.49
CA VAL A 20 -8.58 2.68 7.73
C VAL A 20 -8.51 3.76 8.81
N LEU A 21 -8.15 5.00 8.47
CA LEU A 21 -8.12 6.09 9.44
C LEU A 21 -9.52 6.47 9.92
N SER A 22 -10.46 6.66 8.99
CA SER A 22 -11.82 7.14 9.29
C SER A 22 -12.63 6.13 10.11
N PHE A 23 -12.38 4.84 9.89
CA PHE A 23 -13.10 3.74 10.55
C PHE A 23 -12.21 2.94 11.49
N SER A 24 -11.08 3.50 11.95
CA SER A 24 -10.09 2.76 12.75
C SER A 24 -10.67 2.10 14.00
N ALA A 25 -11.55 2.79 14.73
CA ALA A 25 -12.23 2.22 15.90
C ALA A 25 -13.14 1.03 15.55
N GLN A 26 -13.99 1.17 14.52
CA GLN A 26 -14.89 0.11 14.09
C GLN A 26 -14.14 -1.09 13.52
N LEU A 27 -13.08 -0.83 12.74
CA LEU A 27 -12.21 -1.85 12.19
C LEU A 27 -11.39 -2.55 13.28
N SER A 28 -11.02 -1.85 14.35
CA SER A 28 -10.34 -2.43 15.52
C SER A 28 -11.20 -3.54 16.12
N ASP A 29 -12.50 -3.28 16.29
CA ASP A 29 -13.45 -4.28 16.79
C ASP A 29 -13.63 -5.45 15.81
N TRP A 30 -13.79 -5.16 14.52
CA TRP A 30 -14.02 -6.20 13.51
C TRP A 30 -12.79 -7.08 13.27
N TYR A 31 -11.59 -6.51 13.33
CA TYR A 31 -10.33 -7.20 13.04
C TYR A 31 -9.70 -7.81 14.28
N ALA A 32 -10.22 -7.53 15.47
CA ALA A 32 -9.57 -7.86 16.74
C ALA A 32 -8.10 -7.39 16.74
N ALA A 33 -7.86 -6.20 16.18
CA ALA A 33 -6.53 -5.61 16.02
C ALA A 33 -6.45 -4.33 16.86
N PRO A 34 -5.27 -3.95 17.41
CA PRO A 34 -5.14 -2.70 18.14
C PRO A 34 -5.47 -1.50 17.24
N GLU A 35 -6.35 -0.60 17.69
CA GLU A 35 -6.69 0.62 16.93
C GLU A 35 -5.45 1.46 16.56
N ALA A 36 -4.46 1.53 17.46
CA ALA A 36 -3.19 2.22 17.20
C ALA A 36 -2.44 1.64 15.99
N LEU A 37 -2.49 0.32 15.79
CA LEU A 37 -1.89 -0.33 14.62
C LEU A 37 -2.65 0.05 13.35
N LEU A 38 -3.98 0.09 13.39
CA LEU A 38 -4.79 0.52 12.25
C LEU A 38 -4.53 1.99 11.89
N ARG A 39 -4.48 2.88 12.88
CA ARG A 39 -4.12 4.28 12.65
C ARG A 39 -2.73 4.42 12.05
N PHE A 40 -1.76 3.62 12.49
CA PHE A 40 -0.43 3.58 11.90
C PHE A 40 -0.47 3.12 10.43
N ILE A 41 -1.12 2.00 10.13
CA ILE A 41 -1.31 1.48 8.76
C ILE A 41 -1.94 2.55 7.86
N GLY A 42 -3.02 3.17 8.33
CA GLY A 42 -3.72 4.20 7.58
C GLY A 42 -2.84 5.44 7.32
N ALA A 43 -2.07 5.88 8.31
CA ALA A 43 -1.14 7.00 8.17
C ALA A 43 -0.01 6.70 7.17
N VAL A 44 0.57 5.50 7.21
CA VAL A 44 1.58 5.07 6.22
C VAL A 44 1.00 5.06 4.81
N ASN A 45 -0.21 4.52 4.63
CA ASN A 45 -0.89 4.48 3.34
C ASN A 45 -1.17 5.88 2.79
N ILE A 46 -1.59 6.85 3.63
CA ILE A 46 -1.76 8.25 3.20
C ILE A 46 -0.41 8.88 2.82
N ALA A 47 0.63 8.72 3.65
CA ALA A 47 1.95 9.28 3.37
C ALA A 47 2.52 8.74 2.05
N TYR A 48 2.39 7.42 1.83
CA TYR A 48 2.77 6.77 0.59
C TYR A 48 1.95 7.29 -0.60
N ALA A 49 0.62 7.40 -0.45
CA ALA A 49 -0.25 7.90 -1.50
C ALA A 49 0.12 9.33 -1.92
N CYS A 50 0.43 10.22 -0.98
CA CYS A 50 0.88 11.58 -1.27
C CYS A 50 2.14 11.59 -2.15
N TYR A 51 3.13 10.76 -1.81
CA TYR A 51 4.35 10.64 -2.62
C TYR A 51 4.07 10.02 -4.00
N SER A 52 3.26 8.96 -4.06
CA SER A 52 2.91 8.28 -5.31
C SER A 52 2.09 9.20 -6.24
N PHE A 53 1.13 9.98 -5.72
CA PHE A 53 0.39 11.01 -6.48
C PHE A 53 1.31 12.10 -7.02
N PHE A 54 2.22 12.60 -6.19
CA PHE A 54 3.20 13.60 -6.61
C PHE A 54 4.04 13.10 -7.79
N LEU A 55 4.44 11.82 -7.78
CA LEU A 55 5.17 11.21 -8.88
C LEU A 55 4.26 10.93 -10.09
N ALA A 56 3.02 10.49 -9.88
CA ALA A 56 2.05 10.23 -10.93
C ALA A 56 1.72 11.50 -11.74
N ALA A 57 1.63 12.66 -11.07
CA ALA A 57 1.38 13.96 -11.69
C ALA A 57 2.54 14.50 -12.54
N ARG A 58 3.75 13.93 -12.44
CA ARG A 58 4.91 14.36 -13.24
C ARG A 58 4.91 13.72 -14.62
N THR A 59 5.16 14.52 -15.66
CA THR A 59 5.31 14.06 -17.05
C THR A 59 6.58 13.23 -17.26
N ARG A 60 7.69 13.65 -16.64
CA ARG A 60 8.96 12.91 -16.60
C ARG A 60 9.26 12.46 -15.17
N ARG A 61 9.46 11.16 -15.02
CA ARG A 61 9.74 10.49 -13.75
C ARG A 61 11.10 9.82 -13.85
N SER A 62 11.88 9.86 -12.78
CA SER A 62 13.16 9.15 -12.76
C SER A 62 12.92 7.65 -12.56
N GLU A 63 13.76 6.81 -13.18
CA GLU A 63 13.73 5.34 -12.95
C GLU A 63 13.95 5.02 -11.47
N ILE A 64 14.79 5.81 -10.79
CA ILE A 64 15.09 5.68 -9.37
C ILE A 64 13.84 5.91 -8.52
N SER A 65 13.05 6.96 -8.82
CA SER A 65 11.82 7.27 -8.08
C SER A 65 10.78 6.16 -8.20
N ILE A 66 10.67 5.53 -9.37
CA ILE A 66 9.76 4.39 -9.60
C ILE A 66 10.30 3.13 -8.92
N GLY A 67 11.62 2.92 -8.96
CA GLY A 67 12.27 1.85 -8.21
C GLY A 67 12.05 2.00 -6.70
N LEU A 68 12.03 3.23 -6.18
CA LEU A 68 11.76 3.51 -4.77
C LEU A 68 10.30 3.18 -4.41
N LEU A 69 9.32 3.47 -5.27
CA LEU A 69 7.92 3.03 -5.07
C LEU A 69 7.84 1.50 -4.98
N ALA A 70 8.46 0.80 -5.94
CA ALA A 70 8.47 -0.66 -5.94
C ALA A 70 9.11 -1.24 -4.67
N TRP A 71 10.19 -0.62 -4.18
CA TRP A 71 10.82 -1.01 -2.92
C TRP A 71 9.94 -0.72 -1.71
N ALA A 72 9.27 0.44 -1.66
CA ALA A 72 8.35 0.79 -0.59
C ALA A 72 7.14 -0.16 -0.54
N ASN A 73 6.52 -0.44 -1.69
CA ASN A 73 5.45 -1.44 -1.80
C ASN A 73 5.93 -2.84 -1.39
N GLY A 74 7.14 -3.24 -1.81
CA GLY A 74 7.73 -4.53 -1.42
C GLY A 74 8.02 -4.61 0.08
N ALA A 75 8.56 -3.54 0.68
CA ALA A 75 8.81 -3.47 2.11
C ALA A 75 7.51 -3.48 2.91
N TRP A 76 6.47 -2.77 2.44
CA TRP A 76 5.15 -2.78 3.06
C TRP A 76 4.53 -4.17 3.02
N ALA A 77 4.64 -4.89 1.90
CA ALA A 77 4.19 -6.28 1.81
C ALA A 77 4.84 -7.16 2.90
N VAL A 78 6.15 -7.01 3.14
CA VAL A 78 6.86 -7.72 4.21
C VAL A 78 6.33 -7.32 5.58
N VAL A 79 6.12 -6.02 5.83
CA VAL A 79 5.54 -5.52 7.10
C VAL A 79 4.16 -6.12 7.35
N CYS A 80 3.27 -6.13 6.35
CA CYS A 80 1.96 -6.77 6.43
C CYS A 80 2.06 -8.26 6.77
N LEU A 81 2.97 -9.00 6.13
CA LEU A 81 3.19 -10.42 6.44
C LEU A 81 3.73 -10.62 7.87
N CYS A 82 4.64 -9.75 8.33
CA CYS A 82 5.13 -9.78 9.70
C CYS A 82 4.00 -9.51 10.71
N ILE A 83 3.15 -8.51 10.46
CA ILE A 83 1.98 -8.23 11.30
C ILE A 83 1.04 -9.43 11.34
N ALA A 84 0.72 -10.01 10.18
CA ALA A 84 -0.15 -11.18 10.08
C ALA A 84 0.42 -12.38 10.84
N ALA A 85 1.74 -12.61 10.78
CA ALA A 85 2.41 -13.68 11.50
C ALA A 85 2.43 -13.44 13.03
N LEU A 86 2.73 -12.22 13.46
CA LEU A 86 2.81 -11.86 14.88
C LEU A 86 1.45 -11.88 15.56
N LEU A 87 0.39 -11.52 14.83
CA LEU A 87 -0.97 -11.40 15.37
C LEU A 87 -1.90 -12.51 14.89
N VAL A 88 -1.40 -13.62 14.33
CA VAL A 88 -2.23 -14.68 13.74
C VAL A 88 -3.23 -15.30 14.73
N GLN A 89 -2.89 -15.34 16.02
CA GLN A 89 -3.77 -15.88 17.07
C GLN A 89 -4.75 -14.84 17.64
N THR A 90 -4.57 -13.57 17.31
CA THR A 90 -5.35 -12.45 17.86
C THR A 90 -6.28 -11.87 16.82
N LEU A 91 -5.83 -11.77 15.56
CA LEU A 91 -6.62 -11.26 14.46
C LEU A 91 -7.84 -12.13 14.22
N SER A 92 -8.98 -11.47 13.97
CA SER A 92 -10.13 -12.17 13.40
C SER A 92 -9.80 -12.66 11.99
N PRO A 93 -10.53 -13.67 11.46
CA PRO A 93 -10.35 -14.12 10.09
C PRO A 93 -10.44 -12.97 9.06
N LEU A 94 -11.32 -12.00 9.29
CA LEU A 94 -11.45 -10.81 8.44
C LEU A 94 -10.19 -9.94 8.47
N GLY A 95 -9.65 -9.67 9.67
CA GLY A 95 -8.42 -8.89 9.83
C GLY A 95 -7.22 -9.57 9.19
N PHE A 96 -7.09 -10.90 9.36
CA PHE A 96 -6.04 -11.69 8.74
C PHE A 96 -6.12 -11.66 7.21
N ILE A 97 -7.31 -11.90 6.64
CA ILE A 97 -7.53 -11.86 5.19
C ILE A 97 -7.24 -10.47 4.64
N HIS A 98 -7.64 -9.40 5.33
CA HIS A 98 -7.34 -8.04 4.91
C HIS A 98 -5.83 -7.82 4.84
N ILE A 99 -5.09 -8.06 5.93
CA ILE A 99 -3.65 -7.77 6.00
C ILE A 99 -2.85 -8.62 5.00
N VAL A 100 -3.18 -9.91 4.85
CA VAL A 100 -2.55 -10.77 3.85
C VAL A 100 -2.94 -10.36 2.42
N GLY A 101 -4.19 -9.95 2.21
CA GLY A 101 -4.67 -9.42 0.95
C GLY A 101 -3.95 -8.13 0.55
N GLU A 102 -3.72 -7.22 1.51
CA GLU A 102 -2.92 -6.01 1.32
C GLU A 102 -1.48 -6.38 0.93
N ALA A 103 -0.85 -7.32 1.65
CA ALA A 103 0.49 -7.80 1.32
C ALA A 103 0.59 -8.36 -0.11
N ALA A 104 -0.39 -9.16 -0.53
CA ALA A 104 -0.45 -9.74 -1.86
C ALA A 104 -0.64 -8.64 -2.94
N PHE A 105 -1.51 -7.67 -2.67
CA PHE A 105 -1.80 -6.57 -3.58
C PHE A 105 -0.56 -5.68 -3.79
N VAL A 106 0.01 -5.14 -2.70
CA VAL A 106 1.17 -4.24 -2.77
C VAL A 106 2.44 -4.97 -3.22
N GLY A 107 2.62 -6.25 -2.86
CA GLY A 107 3.70 -7.08 -3.39
C GLY A 107 3.57 -7.35 -4.90
N GLY A 108 2.33 -7.53 -5.37
CA GLY A 108 2.02 -7.62 -6.81
C GLY A 108 2.37 -6.32 -7.55
N LEU A 109 1.97 -5.17 -7.00
CA LEU A 109 2.31 -3.85 -7.52
C LEU A 109 3.83 -3.65 -7.57
N ALA A 110 4.54 -3.92 -6.47
CA ALA A 110 6.00 -3.83 -6.39
C ALA A 110 6.68 -4.60 -7.54
N ARG A 111 6.23 -5.83 -7.79
CA ARG A 111 6.77 -6.66 -8.88
C ARG A 111 6.52 -6.05 -10.25
N ILE A 112 5.32 -5.53 -10.49
CA ILE A 112 4.94 -4.90 -11.76
C ILE A 112 5.73 -3.61 -11.96
N GLU A 113 5.76 -2.74 -10.97
CA GLU A 113 6.50 -1.47 -10.98
C GLU A 113 7.99 -1.70 -11.22
N TRP A 114 8.60 -2.67 -10.52
CA TRP A 114 10.01 -3.00 -10.70
C TRP A 114 10.33 -3.50 -12.12
N ARG A 115 9.48 -4.39 -12.65
CA ARG A 115 9.67 -4.98 -13.97
C ARG A 115 9.49 -3.95 -15.10
N TRP A 116 8.59 -2.98 -14.91
CA TRP A 116 8.23 -2.01 -15.95
C TRP A 116 8.79 -0.60 -15.68
N ARG A 117 9.63 -0.43 -14.65
CA ARG A 117 10.15 0.86 -14.17
C ARG A 117 10.66 1.80 -15.27
N LYS A 118 11.41 1.28 -16.25
CA LYS A 118 11.93 2.07 -17.38
C LYS A 118 10.83 2.65 -18.25
N GLN A 119 9.76 1.89 -18.46
CA GLN A 119 8.62 2.28 -19.28
C GLN A 119 7.67 3.23 -18.54
N LEU A 120 7.72 3.24 -17.22
CA LEU A 120 6.90 4.11 -16.36
C LEU A 120 7.51 5.51 -16.18
N THR A 121 8.74 5.74 -16.68
CA THR A 121 9.46 7.03 -16.61
C THR A 121 8.80 8.15 -17.39
N MET A 122 7.99 7.83 -18.39
CA MET A 122 7.24 8.82 -19.19
C MET A 122 5.75 8.63 -18.99
N ALA A 123 5.06 9.72 -18.67
CA ALA A 123 3.62 9.78 -18.84
C ALA A 123 3.35 9.87 -20.36
N THR A 124 2.73 8.83 -20.92
CA THR A 124 2.22 8.87 -22.31
C THR A 124 1.02 9.80 -22.44
#